data_AF-A0A7J7IYR9-F1
#
_entry.id   AF-A0A7J7IYR9-F1
#
_cell.length_a   1.000
_cell.length_b   1.000
_cell.length_c   1.000
_cell.angle_alpha   90.00
_cell.angle_beta   90.00
_cell.angle_gamma   90.00
#
_symmetry.space_group_name_H-M   'P 1'
#
loop_
_entity.id
_entity.type
_entity.pdbx_description
1 polymer ?
#
loop_
_entity_poly.entity_id
_entity_poly.type
_entity_poly.pdbx_seq_one_letter_code
_entity_poly.pdbx_strand_id
1 'polypeptide(L)'
;MDCLKSYKRSLILVLTPLLLVPLLPLYKEIGLTQRACNCLYMLLLMAVYWCTESLPLGLTALIPLALAPTMGILEAATVSKIYFKDIIVLMFASMIVALAIQQSGLHRRIALTFIKIFGIKPQFLMLGKLDVKKDYFPVIKTHLLKV
;
A
#
# COMPACT_ATOMS: atom_id res chain seq x y z
N MET A 1 1.58 24.91 -9.88
CA MET A 1 2.92 24.37 -9.51
C MET A 1 3.00 22.84 -9.67
N ASP A 2 1.94 22.19 -10.15
CA ASP A 2 1.83 20.73 -10.26
C ASP A 2 2.58 20.15 -11.48
N CYS A 3 2.70 20.93 -12.57
CA CYS A 3 3.40 20.50 -13.79
C CYS A 3 4.90 20.24 -13.59
N LEU A 4 5.60 21.04 -12.77
CA LEU A 4 7.03 20.85 -12.48
C LEU A 4 7.31 19.59 -11.65
N LYS A 5 6.38 19.23 -10.76
CA LYS A 5 6.47 18.02 -9.92
C LYS A 5 6.20 16.77 -10.74
N SER A 6 5.25 16.86 -11.67
CA SER A 6 4.98 15.82 -12.68
C SER A 6 6.17 15.60 -13.61
N TYR A 7 6.79 16.68 -14.10
CA TYR A 7 8.00 16.60 -14.94
C TYR A 7 9.17 15.91 -14.22
N LYS A 8 9.45 16.26 -12.96
CA LYS A 8 10.50 15.58 -12.16
C LYS A 8 10.20 14.09 -11.93
N ARG A 9 8.93 13.70 -11.69
CA ARG A 9 8.54 12.28 -11.58
C ARG A 9 8.67 11.51 -12.89
N SER A 10 8.27 12.10 -14.01
CA SER A 10 8.50 11.54 -15.34
C SER A 10 9.99 11.39 -15.66
N LEU A 11 10.82 12.36 -15.24
CA LEU A 11 12.27 12.29 -15.38
C LEU A 11 12.85 11.14 -14.56
N ILE A 12 12.44 10.96 -13.30
CA ILE A 12 12.87 9.83 -12.46
C ILE A 12 12.44 8.49 -13.07
N LEU A 13 11.24 8.41 -13.64
CA LEU A 13 10.71 7.23 -14.33
C LEU A 13 11.55 6.79 -15.53
N VAL A 14 12.08 7.74 -16.30
CA VAL A 14 12.91 7.45 -17.49
C VAL A 14 14.38 7.31 -17.11
N LEU A 15 14.85 8.08 -16.12
CA LEU A 15 16.24 8.07 -15.68
C LEU A 15 16.60 6.79 -14.91
N THR A 16 15.67 6.21 -14.15
CA THR A 16 15.91 4.99 -13.36
C THR A 16 16.28 3.78 -14.22
N PRO A 17 15.53 3.40 -15.29
CA PRO A 17 15.93 2.30 -16.15
C PRO A 17 17.19 2.67 -16.96
N LEU A 18 17.34 3.92 -17.39
CA LEU A 18 18.50 4.37 -18.15
C LEU A 18 19.82 4.28 -17.34
N LEU A 19 19.75 4.53 -16.02
CA LEU A 19 20.91 4.46 -15.12
C LEU A 19 21.19 3.03 -14.64
N LEU A 20 20.19 2.14 -14.63
CA LEU A 20 20.35 0.72 -14.30
C LEU A 20 20.83 -0.14 -15.48
N VAL A 21 20.52 0.22 -16.73
CA VAL A 21 20.99 -0.49 -17.94
C VAL A 21 22.53 -0.64 -18.00
N PRO A 22 23.36 0.38 -17.71
CA PRO A 22 24.81 0.24 -17.72
C PRO A 22 25.37 -0.62 -16.56
N LEU A 23 24.57 -0.98 -15.55
CA LEU A 23 24.99 -1.90 -14.48
C LEU A 23 24.90 -3.38 -14.90
N LEU A 24 24.14 -3.71 -15.94
CA LEU A 24 24.03 -5.07 -16.48
C LEU A 24 25.36 -5.68 -16.97
N PRO A 25 26.19 -4.98 -17.79
CA PRO A 25 27.49 -5.51 -18.18
C PRO A 25 28.44 -5.68 -16.99
N LEU A 26 28.38 -4.79 -15.99
CA LEU A 26 29.21 -4.88 -14.78
C LEU A 26 28.88 -6.13 -13.95
N TYR A 27 27.60 -6.50 -13.85
CA TYR A 27 27.19 -7.73 -13.16
C TYR A 27 27.50 -9.01 -13.94
N LYS A 28 27.56 -8.93 -15.27
CA LYS A 28 27.93 -10.08 -16.12
C LYS A 28 29.39 -10.49 -15.95
N GLU A 29 30.28 -9.53 -15.73
CA GLU A 29 31.72 -9.76 -15.47
C GLU A 29 31.98 -10.51 -14.14
N ILE A 30 31.04 -10.48 -13.19
CA ILE A 30 31.15 -11.15 -11.89
C ILE A 30 30.90 -12.68 -12.00
N GLY A 31 30.53 -13.18 -13.19
CA GLY A 31 30.32 -14.61 -13.43
C GLY A 31 28.94 -15.13 -12.99
N LEU A 32 27.96 -14.23 -12.76
CA LEU A 32 26.59 -14.63 -12.47
C LEU A 32 25.89 -15.23 -13.70
N THR A 33 24.96 -16.15 -13.45
CA THR A 33 24.07 -16.66 -14.51
C THR A 33 23.21 -15.51 -15.06
N GLN A 34 22.94 -15.52 -16.37
CA GLN A 34 22.17 -14.47 -17.05
C GLN A 34 20.80 -14.22 -16.39
N ARG A 35 20.16 -15.28 -15.87
CA ARG A 35 18.86 -15.18 -15.18
C ARG A 35 18.96 -14.45 -13.84
N ALA A 36 20.05 -14.67 -13.08
CA ALA A 36 20.26 -14.01 -11.80
C ALA A 36 20.49 -12.49 -11.97
N CYS A 37 21.26 -12.09 -13.00
CA CYS A 37 21.45 -10.68 -13.33
C CYS A 37 20.13 -9.98 -13.69
N ASN A 38 19.30 -10.61 -14.50
CA ASN A 38 17.99 -10.06 -14.89
C ASN A 38 17.04 -9.92 -13.68
N CYS A 39 17.05 -10.90 -12.76
CA CYS A 39 16.27 -10.84 -11.52
C CYS A 39 16.72 -9.70 -10.61
N LEU A 40 18.03 -9.54 -10.43
CA LEU A 40 18.60 -8.49 -9.61
C LEU A 40 18.30 -7.10 -10.18
N TYR A 41 18.40 -6.93 -11.50
CA TYR A 41 18.01 -5.71 -12.19
C TYR A 41 16.55 -5.34 -11.91
N MET A 42 15.63 -6.30 -12.06
CA MET A 42 14.21 -6.10 -11.79
C MET A 42 13.97 -5.69 -10.33
N LEU A 43 14.66 -6.34 -9.38
CA LEU A 43 14.51 -6.08 -7.95
C LEU A 43 15.02 -4.68 -7.58
N LEU A 44 16.18 -4.28 -8.10
CA LEU A 44 16.72 -2.92 -7.89
C LEU A 44 15.81 -1.85 -8.49
N LEU A 45 15.26 -2.10 -9.68
CA LEU A 45 14.33 -1.18 -10.33
C LEU A 45 13.05 -1.01 -9.49
N MET A 46 12.50 -2.10 -8.93
CA MET A 46 11.38 -2.02 -7.99
C MET A 46 11.74 -1.26 -6.72
N ALA A 47 12.91 -1.53 -6.14
CA ALA A 47 13.35 -0.88 -4.90
C ALA A 47 13.45 0.64 -5.07
N VAL A 48 14.04 1.11 -6.19
CA VAL A 48 14.11 2.54 -6.49
C VAL A 48 12.73 3.16 -6.66
N TYR A 49 11.81 2.47 -7.35
CA TYR A 49 10.44 2.98 -7.52
C TYR A 49 9.61 2.99 -6.23
N TRP A 50 9.84 2.05 -5.32
CA TRP A 50 9.25 2.11 -3.98
C TRP A 50 9.84 3.26 -3.15
N CYS A 51 11.16 3.44 -3.13
CA CYS A 51 11.78 4.53 -2.37
C CYS A 51 11.45 5.93 -2.90
N THR A 52 11.27 6.06 -4.21
CA THR A 52 11.00 7.38 -4.84
C THR A 52 9.51 7.73 -4.90
N GLU A 53 8.62 6.78 -4.58
CA GLU A 53 7.16 6.90 -4.70
C GLU A 53 6.72 7.62 -6.00
N SER A 54 7.45 7.41 -7.09
CA SER A 54 7.21 8.12 -8.36
C SER A 54 5.90 7.64 -9.01
N LEU A 55 5.62 6.35 -8.83
CA LEU A 55 4.43 5.65 -9.29
C LEU A 55 3.52 5.31 -8.09
N PRO A 56 2.19 5.24 -8.27
CA PRO A 56 1.32 4.68 -7.25
C PRO A 56 1.73 3.23 -6.95
N LEU A 57 1.65 2.84 -5.68
CA LEU A 57 2.10 1.53 -5.16
C LEU A 57 1.57 0.35 -6.00
N GLY A 58 0.32 0.44 -6.47
CA GLY A 58 -0.28 -0.58 -7.34
C GLY A 58 0.43 -0.74 -8.69
N LEU A 59 0.86 0.35 -9.34
CA LEU A 59 1.60 0.28 -10.60
C LEU A 59 3.00 -0.28 -10.39
N THR A 60 3.69 0.13 -9.31
CA THR A 60 5.02 -0.43 -8.99
C THR A 60 4.96 -1.93 -8.74
N ALA A 61 3.91 -2.41 -8.07
CA ALA A 61 3.72 -3.82 -7.80
C ALA A 61 3.50 -4.64 -9.07
N LEU A 62 2.96 -4.07 -10.16
CA LEU A 62 2.71 -4.77 -11.42
C LEU A 62 3.97 -4.93 -12.30
N ILE A 63 5.07 -4.26 -11.97
CA ILE A 63 6.29 -4.25 -12.79
C ILE A 63 6.86 -5.65 -13.04
N PRO A 64 7.02 -6.54 -12.04
CA PRO A 64 7.50 -7.90 -12.26
C PRO A 64 6.59 -8.73 -13.14
N LEU A 65 5.28 -8.48 -13.14
CA LEU A 65 4.34 -9.19 -13.99
C LEU A 65 4.66 -8.99 -15.47
N ALA A 66 5.18 -7.82 -15.85
CA ALA A 66 5.60 -7.51 -17.21
C ALA A 66 7.10 -7.79 -17.46
N LEU A 67 7.98 -7.41 -16.52
CA LEU A 67 9.44 -7.51 -16.70
C LEU A 67 9.97 -8.95 -16.52
N ALA A 68 9.42 -9.74 -15.60
CA ALA A 68 9.91 -11.10 -15.37
C ALA A 68 9.76 -12.03 -16.60
N PRO A 69 8.62 -12.05 -17.33
CA PRO A 69 8.50 -12.89 -18.54
C PRO A 69 9.24 -12.31 -19.74
N THR A 70 9.30 -10.98 -19.90
CA THR A 70 10.02 -10.35 -21.02
C THR A 70 11.52 -10.56 -20.94
N MET A 71 12.07 -10.62 -19.72
CA MET A 71 13.49 -10.92 -19.48
C MET A 71 13.80 -12.43 -19.39
N GLY A 72 12.80 -13.30 -19.60
CA GLY A 72 12.97 -14.76 -19.58
C GLY A 72 13.38 -15.34 -18.22
N ILE A 73 13.02 -14.66 -17.13
CA ILE A 73 13.35 -15.10 -15.76
C ILE A 73 12.41 -16.23 -15.34
N LEU A 74 11.10 -15.98 -15.45
CA LEU A 74 10.02 -16.94 -15.18
C LEU A 74 8.98 -16.90 -16.31
N GLU A 75 8.28 -18.01 -16.51
CA GLU A 75 7.16 -18.09 -17.46
C GLU A 75 5.99 -17.22 -17.01
N ALA A 76 5.35 -16.52 -17.97
CA ALA A 76 4.24 -15.60 -17.71
C ALA A 76 3.07 -16.27 -16.94
N ALA A 77 2.76 -17.53 -17.26
CA ALA A 77 1.72 -18.30 -16.58
C ALA A 77 2.04 -18.56 -15.10
N THR A 78 3.31 -18.71 -14.76
CA THR A 78 3.76 -18.94 -13.38
C THR A 78 3.76 -17.62 -12.59
N VAL A 79 4.24 -16.53 -13.20
CA VAL A 79 4.25 -15.21 -12.55
C VAL A 79 2.83 -14.73 -12.28
N SER A 80 1.89 -14.90 -13.22
CA SER A 80 0.49 -14.49 -13.01
C SER A 80 -0.18 -15.26 -11.88
N LYS A 81 0.06 -16.57 -11.76
CA LYS A 81 -0.46 -17.40 -10.65
C LYS A 81 0.03 -16.92 -9.28
N ILE A 82 1.28 -16.47 -9.19
CA ILE A 82 1.86 -15.96 -7.94
C ILE A 82 1.25 -14.58 -7.59
N TYR A 83 0.98 -13.76 -8.60
CA TYR A 83 0.37 -12.43 -8.43
C TYR A 83 -1.11 -12.48 -8.08
N PHE A 84 -1.88 -13.39 -8.67
CA PHE A 84 -3.30 -13.58 -8.43
C PHE A 84 -3.57 -14.67 -7.38
N LYS A 85 -2.91 -14.56 -6.23
CA LYS A 85 -3.21 -15.45 -5.09
C LYS A 85 -4.59 -15.16 -4.52
N ASP A 86 -5.24 -16.21 -4.01
CA ASP A 86 -6.59 -16.15 -3.41
C ASP A 86 -6.74 -15.04 -2.37
N ILE A 87 -5.69 -14.78 -1.58
CA ILE A 87 -5.68 -13.72 -0.56
C ILE A 87 -5.87 -12.34 -1.18
N ILE A 88 -5.21 -12.04 -2.29
CA ILE A 88 -5.30 -10.73 -2.95
C ILE A 88 -6.69 -10.56 -3.55
N VAL A 89 -7.22 -11.60 -4.19
CA VAL A 89 -8.59 -11.60 -4.74
C VAL A 89 -9.63 -11.43 -3.62
N LEU A 90 -9.44 -12.09 -2.48
CA LEU A 90 -10.31 -11.96 -1.32
C LEU A 90 -10.29 -10.54 -0.72
N MET A 91 -9.11 -9.90 -0.68
CA MET A 91 -8.97 -8.50 -0.25
C MET A 91 -9.69 -7.54 -1.21
N PHE A 92 -9.59 -7.76 -2.52
CA PHE A 92 -10.36 -6.97 -3.48
C PHE A 92 -11.86 -7.20 -3.35
N ALA A 93 -12.29 -8.45 -3.19
CA ALA A 93 -13.69 -8.80 -2.99
C ALA A 93 -14.26 -8.15 -1.73
N SER A 94 -13.53 -8.17 -0.61
CA SER A 94 -13.97 -7.54 0.64
C SER A 94 -14.06 -6.01 0.51
N MET A 95 -13.14 -5.40 -0.24
CA MET A 95 -13.18 -3.96 -0.53
C MET A 95 -14.42 -3.59 -1.38
N ILE A 96 -14.74 -4.40 -2.40
CA ILE A 96 -15.94 -4.20 -3.23
C ILE A 96 -17.20 -4.35 -2.37
N VAL A 97 -17.27 -5.35 -1.50
CA VAL A 97 -18.40 -5.54 -0.56
C VAL A 97 -18.53 -4.36 0.40
N ALA A 98 -17.43 -3.87 0.96
CA ALA A 98 -17.44 -2.69 1.83
C ALA A 98 -17.96 -1.44 1.10
N LEU A 99 -17.56 -1.22 -0.16
CA LEU A 99 -18.06 -0.13 -1.00
C LEU A 99 -19.55 -0.29 -1.31
N ALA A 100 -20.03 -1.50 -1.59
CA ALA A 100 -21.46 -1.77 -1.79
C ALA A 100 -22.29 -1.48 -0.53
N ILE A 101 -21.77 -1.83 0.65
CA ILE A 101 -22.37 -1.51 1.95
C ILE A 101 -22.39 0.01 2.20
N GLN A 102 -21.33 0.71 1.79
CA GLN A 102 -21.26 2.16 1.89
C GLN A 102 -22.30 2.83 0.98
N GLN A 103 -22.40 2.41 -0.29
CA GLN A 103 -23.33 2.97 -1.27
C GLN A 103 -24.80 2.67 -0.96
N SER A 104 -25.11 1.49 -0.41
CA SER A 104 -26.47 1.15 0.05
C SER A 104 -26.93 1.99 1.25
N GLY A 105 -26.04 2.80 1.85
CA GLY A 105 -26.34 3.62 3.01
C GLY A 105 -26.65 2.79 4.25
N LEU A 106 -26.28 1.51 4.27
CA LEU A 106 -26.58 0.59 5.36
C LEU A 106 -25.97 1.07 6.68
N HIS A 107 -24.74 1.59 6.63
CA HIS A 107 -24.07 2.23 7.78
C HIS A 107 -24.90 3.37 8.38
N ARG A 108 -25.54 4.21 7.54
CA ARG A 108 -26.40 5.31 7.98
C ARG A 108 -27.73 4.81 8.55
N ARG A 109 -28.33 3.78 7.93
CA ARG A 109 -29.57 3.15 8.45
C ARG A 109 -29.34 2.57 9.84
N ILE A 110 -28.25 1.82 10.01
CA ILE A 110 -27.87 1.22 11.29
C ILE A 110 -27.65 2.32 12.35
N ALA A 111 -26.89 3.37 12.02
CA ALA A 111 -26.66 4.49 12.93
C ALA A 111 -27.97 5.18 13.38
N LEU A 112 -28.89 5.41 12.45
CA LEU A 112 -30.20 6.02 12.75
C LEU A 112 -31.10 5.10 13.58
N THR A 113 -31.07 3.79 13.35
CA THR A 113 -31.82 2.81 14.16
C THR A 113 -31.31 2.78 15.60
N PHE A 114 -29.98 2.74 15.80
CA PHE A 114 -29.39 2.85 17.14
C PHE A 114 -29.82 4.14 17.84
N ILE A 115 -29.79 5.26 17.13
CA ILE A 115 -30.22 6.55 17.63
C ILE A 115 -31.71 6.54 18.06
N LYS A 116 -32.60 5.91 17.29
CA LYS A 116 -34.02 5.81 17.65
C LYS A 116 -34.27 4.93 18.88
N ILE A 117 -33.53 3.83 19.01
CA ILE A 117 -33.69 2.88 20.12
C ILE A 117 -33.16 3.46 21.43
N PHE A 118 -31.96 4.03 21.41
CA PHE A 118 -31.31 4.56 22.61
C PHE A 118 -31.74 6.00 22.94
N GLY A 119 -32.33 6.72 21.99
CA GLY A 119 -32.69 8.13 22.10
C GLY A 119 -31.45 9.04 22.05
N ILE A 120 -31.54 10.17 21.34
CA ILE A 120 -30.46 11.17 21.31
C ILE A 120 -30.50 11.97 22.61
N LYS A 121 -29.88 11.44 23.65
CA LYS A 121 -29.48 12.27 24.79
C LYS A 121 -28.07 12.79 24.48
N PRO A 122 -27.88 14.08 24.13
CA PRO A 122 -26.57 14.66 23.76
C PRO A 122 -25.50 14.50 24.85
N GLN A 123 -25.93 14.29 26.10
CA GLN A 123 -25.09 13.88 27.23
C GLN A 123 -24.34 12.55 27.03
N PHE A 124 -24.90 11.56 26.30
CA PHE A 124 -24.20 10.30 25.99
C PHE A 124 -23.14 10.44 24.89
N LEU A 125 -23.32 11.37 23.94
CA LEU A 125 -22.30 11.68 22.94
C LEU A 125 -21.07 12.38 23.57
N MET A 126 -21.31 13.19 24.62
CA MET A 126 -20.25 13.81 25.40
C MET A 126 -19.59 12.81 26.37
N LEU A 127 -20.35 11.88 26.96
CA LEU A 127 -19.81 10.76 27.75
C LEU A 127 -18.86 9.87 26.93
N GLY A 128 -19.17 9.59 25.66
CA GLY A 128 -18.24 8.82 24.80
C GLY A 128 -16.87 9.49 24.59
N LYS A 129 -16.78 10.83 24.70
CA LYS A 129 -15.49 11.54 24.70
C LYS A 129 -14.84 11.61 26.09
N LEU A 130 -15.61 11.44 27.15
CA LEU A 130 -15.14 11.56 28.53
C LEU A 130 -14.81 10.22 29.18
N ASP A 131 -15.44 9.11 28.80
CA ASP A 131 -15.11 7.76 29.31
C ASP A 131 -13.76 7.28 28.77
N VAL A 132 -13.40 7.59 27.51
CA VAL A 132 -12.03 7.34 27.01
C VAL A 132 -10.99 8.18 27.79
N LYS A 133 -11.38 9.34 28.33
CA LYS A 133 -10.50 10.17 29.17
C LYS A 133 -10.48 9.75 30.64
N LYS A 134 -11.49 9.00 31.11
CA LYS A 134 -11.65 8.65 32.51
C LYS A 134 -10.73 7.50 32.94
N ASP A 135 -10.35 6.64 32.01
CA ASP A 135 -9.43 5.52 32.27
C ASP A 135 -7.94 5.91 32.25
N TYR A 136 -7.54 7.01 31.59
CA TYR A 136 -6.13 7.48 31.59
C TYR A 136 -5.78 8.43 32.73
N PHE A 137 -6.77 9.16 33.26
CA PHE A 137 -6.53 10.20 34.25
C PHE A 137 -6.01 9.69 35.62
N PRO A 138 -6.45 8.53 36.18
CA PRO A 138 -5.90 8.04 37.44
C PRO A 138 -4.49 7.44 37.31
N VAL A 139 -4.12 6.90 36.14
CA VAL A 139 -2.79 6.30 35.89
C VAL A 139 -1.70 7.36 35.78
N ILE A 140 -1.98 8.49 35.11
CA ILE A 140 -1.01 9.60 34.97
C ILE A 140 -0.81 10.35 36.29
N LYS A 141 -1.86 10.47 37.11
CA LYS A 141 -1.79 11.16 38.41
C LYS A 141 -0.94 10.40 39.44
N THR A 142 -0.82 9.07 39.31
CA THR A 142 -0.06 8.24 40.25
C THR A 142 1.45 8.26 39.99
N HIS A 143 1.87 8.57 38.75
CA HIS A 143 3.29 8.70 38.38
C HIS A 143 3.85 10.14 38.49
N LEU A 144 3.02 11.18 38.33
CA LEU A 144 3.46 12.59 38.42
C LEU A 144 3.52 13.17 39.85
N LEU A 145 3.02 12.47 40.87
CA LEU A 145 3.06 12.90 42.28
C LEU A 145 4.13 12.18 43.13
N LYS A 146 5.06 11.47 42.47
CA LYS A 146 6.19 10.76 43.12
C LYS A 146 7.58 11.19 42.59
N VAL A 147 7.66 12.34 41.93
CA VAL A 147 8.91 13.06 41.61
C VAL A 147 8.80 14.44 42.21
#